data_AF-A0A8T5BI74-F1
#
_entry.id   AF-A0A8T5BI74-F1
#
_cell.length_a   1.000
_cell.length_b   1.000
_cell.length_c   1.000
_cell.angle_alpha   90.00
_cell.angle_beta   90.00
_cell.angle_gamma   90.00
#
_symmetry.space_group_name_H-M   'P 1'
#
loop_
_entity.id
_entity.type
_entity.pdbx_description
1 polymer ?
#
loop_
_entity_poly.entity_id
_entity_poly.type
_entity_poly.pdbx_seq_one_letter_code
_entity_poly.pdbx_strand_id
1 'polypeptide(L)'
;MKKISTIWLGGCSGCHMSLLDIDEKLIEVIKNARIVKSTPIVDVKDFPQADVGIVEGAVATKEDEENLKKMRGSCKILVAIGDCACFGGITSYRNLFEKEEVLSRVFIESESVEKGKIPQSNFIPPLLEKVKPVNAVVNIDCYIPGCPPNANVILYALKELLAGRIPILPSEMASFE
;
A
#
# COMPACT_ATOMS: atom_id res chain seq x y z
N MET A 1 -11.71 -20.06 -8.27
CA MET A 1 -10.79 -18.94 -8.57
C MET A 1 -10.61 -18.12 -7.31
N LYS A 2 -9.37 -17.86 -6.88
CA LYS A 2 -9.10 -17.08 -5.66
C LYS A 2 -9.49 -15.62 -5.87
N LYS A 3 -10.05 -14.96 -4.86
CA LYS A 3 -10.38 -13.53 -4.90
C LYS A 3 -9.23 -12.71 -4.34
N ILE A 4 -8.76 -11.73 -5.11
CA ILE A 4 -7.69 -10.82 -4.71
C ILE A 4 -8.25 -9.40 -4.60
N SER A 5 -7.90 -8.70 -3.52
CA SER A 5 -8.13 -7.28 -3.33
C SER A 5 -6.79 -6.55 -3.20
N THR A 6 -6.61 -5.43 -3.86
CA THR A 6 -5.45 -4.54 -3.66
C THR A 6 -5.90 -3.13 -3.30
N ILE A 7 -5.14 -2.44 -2.46
CA ILE A 7 -5.29 -1.01 -2.21
C ILE A 7 -3.93 -0.32 -2.10
N TRP A 8 -3.91 0.97 -2.41
CA TRP A 8 -2.85 1.88 -2.00
C TRP A 8 -3.28 2.67 -0.76
N LEU A 9 -2.31 3.04 0.07
CA LEU A 9 -2.45 4.01 1.16
C LEU A 9 -1.55 5.22 0.85
N GLY A 10 -0.84 5.78 1.83
CA GLY A 10 0.20 6.78 1.63
C GLY A 10 1.44 6.18 0.96
N GLY A 11 1.42 6.08 -0.37
CA GLY A 11 2.52 5.56 -1.20
C GLY A 11 2.64 6.27 -2.54
N CYS A 12 3.51 5.79 -3.41
CA CYS A 12 3.81 6.40 -4.72
C CYS A 12 3.21 5.66 -5.93
N SER A 13 2.34 4.65 -5.71
CA SER A 13 1.86 3.72 -6.73
C SER A 13 2.92 2.76 -7.31
N GLY A 14 4.18 2.87 -6.90
CA GLY A 14 5.29 2.10 -7.47
C GLY A 14 5.13 0.58 -7.33
N CYS A 15 4.54 0.07 -6.25
CA CYS A 15 4.39 -1.38 -6.08
C CYS A 15 3.26 -1.92 -6.98
N HIS A 16 2.20 -1.14 -7.22
CA HIS A 16 1.22 -1.47 -8.24
C HIS A 16 1.81 -1.42 -9.66
N MET A 17 2.71 -0.48 -9.95
CA MET A 17 3.39 -0.46 -11.25
C MET A 17 4.29 -1.68 -11.41
N SER A 18 5.06 -2.06 -10.39
CA SER A 18 5.88 -3.28 -10.48
C SER A 18 5.04 -4.57 -10.55
N LEU A 19 3.82 -4.57 -9.99
CA LEU A 19 2.85 -5.63 -10.22
C LEU A 19 2.42 -5.69 -11.70
N LEU A 20 2.28 -4.55 -12.39
CA LEU A 20 1.96 -4.50 -13.82
C LEU A 20 3.17 -4.86 -14.69
N ASP A 21 4.39 -4.61 -14.23
CA ASP A 21 5.66 -5.01 -14.88
C ASP A 21 5.89 -6.53 -14.90
N ILE A 22 4.92 -7.35 -14.46
CA ILE A 22 4.92 -8.79 -14.77
C ILE A 22 4.47 -9.07 -16.21
N ASP A 23 4.08 -8.02 -16.95
CA ASP A 23 3.78 -8.00 -18.38
C ASP A 23 2.78 -9.08 -18.80
N GLU A 24 3.11 -9.94 -19.76
CA GLU A 24 2.24 -10.98 -20.29
C GLU A 24 1.82 -12.00 -19.23
N LYS A 25 2.61 -12.16 -18.15
CA LYS A 25 2.30 -13.09 -17.06
C LYS A 25 1.10 -12.62 -16.24
N LEU A 26 0.69 -11.35 -16.36
CA LEU A 26 -0.56 -10.86 -15.78
C LEU A 26 -1.77 -11.64 -16.33
N ILE A 27 -1.73 -12.05 -17.60
CA ILE A 27 -2.78 -12.86 -18.22
C ILE A 27 -2.90 -14.21 -17.52
N GLU A 28 -1.79 -14.82 -17.09
CA GLU A 28 -1.81 -16.07 -16.33
C GLU A 28 -2.38 -15.87 -14.93
N VAL A 29 -2.04 -14.75 -14.27
CA VAL A 29 -2.55 -14.40 -12.94
C VAL A 29 -4.08 -14.26 -12.98
N ILE A 30 -4.62 -13.46 -13.90
CA ILE A 30 -6.07 -13.21 -13.99
C ILE A 30 -6.88 -14.42 -14.46
N LYS A 31 -6.25 -15.41 -15.12
CA LYS A 31 -6.91 -16.71 -15.41
C LYS A 31 -7.16 -17.53 -14.15
N ASN A 32 -6.32 -17.37 -13.13
CA ASN A 32 -6.34 -18.15 -11.89
C ASN A 32 -6.90 -17.36 -10.69
N ALA A 33 -7.03 -16.04 -10.83
CA ALA A 33 -7.44 -15.10 -9.80
C ALA A 33 -8.51 -14.13 -10.30
N ARG A 34 -9.46 -13.79 -9.44
CA ARG A 34 -10.42 -12.71 -9.70
C ARG A 34 -10.04 -11.50 -8.86
N ILE A 35 -9.69 -10.39 -9.52
CA ILE A 35 -9.52 -9.10 -8.86
C ILE A 35 -10.92 -8.57 -8.51
N VAL A 36 -11.23 -8.50 -7.21
CA VAL A 36 -12.54 -8.03 -6.73
C VAL A 36 -12.49 -6.59 -6.22
N LYS A 37 -11.28 -6.10 -5.91
CA LYS A 37 -10.99 -4.70 -5.61
C LYS A 37 -9.55 -4.41 -6.02
N SER A 38 -9.33 -3.24 -6.60
CA SER A 38 -8.00 -2.71 -6.84
C SER A 38 -8.14 -1.21 -7.07
N THR A 39 -7.56 -0.38 -6.21
CA THR A 39 -7.75 1.06 -6.31
C THR A 39 -7.38 1.65 -7.69
N PRO A 40 -6.28 1.22 -8.36
CA PRO A 40 -5.94 1.73 -9.69
C PRO A 40 -6.50 0.92 -10.87
N ILE A 41 -7.01 -0.30 -10.68
CA ILE A 41 -7.31 -1.22 -11.80
C ILE A 41 -8.82 -1.43 -12.03
N VAL A 42 -9.65 -1.38 -10.98
CA VAL A 42 -11.10 -1.62 -11.09
C VAL A 42 -11.92 -0.58 -10.32
N ASP A 43 -13.16 -0.36 -10.73
CA ASP A 43 -14.00 0.72 -10.19
C ASP A 43 -14.64 0.43 -8.82
N VAL A 44 -14.41 -0.76 -8.25
CA VAL A 44 -15.04 -1.20 -6.99
C VAL A 44 -14.56 -0.37 -5.79
N LYS A 45 -15.47 0.42 -5.22
CA LYS A 45 -15.19 1.30 -4.07
C LYS A 45 -15.27 0.59 -2.72
N ASP A 46 -16.18 -0.37 -2.59
CA ASP A 46 -16.34 -1.18 -1.37
C ASP A 46 -15.17 -2.13 -1.10
N PHE A 47 -15.23 -2.83 0.03
CA PHE A 47 -14.26 -3.85 0.45
C PHE A 47 -14.90 -5.25 0.43
N PRO A 48 -15.07 -5.86 -0.75
CA PRO A 48 -15.66 -7.19 -0.86
C PRO A 48 -14.76 -8.25 -0.24
N GLN A 49 -15.37 -9.33 0.26
CA GLN A 49 -14.65 -10.47 0.82
C GLN A 49 -13.69 -11.09 -0.21
N ALA A 50 -12.42 -11.18 0.15
CA ALA A 50 -11.32 -11.68 -0.65
C ALA A 50 -10.54 -12.79 0.09
N ASP A 51 -9.89 -13.67 -0.68
CA ASP A 51 -8.98 -14.66 -0.10
C ASP A 51 -7.64 -14.00 0.27
N VAL A 52 -7.18 -13.07 -0.55
CA VAL A 52 -5.92 -12.33 -0.36
C VAL A 52 -6.17 -10.84 -0.51
N GLY A 53 -5.76 -10.06 0.48
CA GLY A 53 -5.65 -8.60 0.44
C GLY A 53 -4.18 -8.20 0.30
N ILE A 54 -3.88 -7.25 -0.57
CA ILE A 54 -2.54 -6.70 -0.79
C ILE A 54 -2.61 -5.20 -0.52
N VAL A 55 -1.70 -4.70 0.31
CA VAL A 55 -1.63 -3.27 0.68
C VAL A 55 -0.24 -2.74 0.36
N GLU A 56 -0.19 -1.70 -0.47
CA GLU A 56 0.99 -0.84 -0.57
C GLU A 56 0.79 0.48 0.18
N GLY A 57 1.89 1.17 0.47
CA GLY A 57 1.88 2.48 1.11
C GLY A 57 1.81 2.41 2.62
N ALA A 58 2.27 3.48 3.27
CA ALA A 58 2.23 3.64 4.71
C ALA A 58 0.90 4.26 5.17
N VAL A 59 0.63 4.22 6.47
CA VAL A 59 -0.55 4.85 7.06
C VAL A 59 -0.20 6.28 7.43
N ALA A 60 -0.60 7.25 6.60
CA ALA A 60 -0.24 8.66 6.78
C ALA A 60 -1.43 9.53 7.21
N THR A 61 -2.65 9.15 6.84
CA THR A 61 -3.90 9.87 7.13
C THR A 61 -4.89 9.02 7.91
N LYS A 62 -5.95 9.66 8.43
CA LYS A 62 -7.05 8.93 9.06
C LYS A 62 -7.78 8.00 8.10
N GLU A 63 -7.95 8.41 6.84
CA GLU A 63 -8.58 7.58 5.82
C GLU A 63 -7.74 6.35 5.49
N ASP A 64 -6.40 6.46 5.46
CA ASP A 64 -5.52 5.29 5.29
C ASP A 64 -5.75 4.27 6.41
N GLU A 65 -5.84 4.73 7.66
CA GLU A 65 -6.06 3.88 8.83
C GLU A 65 -7.39 3.13 8.72
N GLU A 66 -8.45 3.82 8.28
CA GLU A 66 -9.77 3.23 8.10
C GLU A 66 -9.82 2.24 6.94
N ASN A 67 -9.22 2.59 5.80
CA ASN A 67 -9.15 1.73 4.63
C ASN A 67 -8.32 0.47 4.90
N LEU A 68 -7.24 0.58 5.67
CA LEU A 68 -6.45 -0.56 6.11
C LEU A 68 -7.25 -1.50 7.02
N LYS A 69 -8.00 -0.96 7.99
CA LYS A 69 -8.88 -1.75 8.86
C LYS A 69 -10.01 -2.45 8.08
N LYS A 70 -10.62 -1.74 7.11
CA LYS A 70 -11.63 -2.32 6.20
C LYS A 70 -11.02 -3.44 5.35
N MET A 71 -9.82 -3.23 4.79
CA MET A 71 -9.11 -4.26 4.04
C MET A 71 -8.86 -5.49 4.91
N ARG A 72 -8.30 -5.32 6.11
CA ARG A 72 -8.04 -6.42 7.05
C ARG A 72 -9.30 -7.21 7.38
N GLY A 73 -10.44 -6.56 7.58
CA GLY A 73 -11.73 -7.22 7.83
C GLY A 73 -12.35 -7.89 6.60
N SER A 74 -11.84 -7.60 5.40
CA SER A 74 -12.33 -8.12 4.13
C SER A 74 -11.46 -9.21 3.50
N CYS A 75 -10.34 -9.61 4.13
CA CYS A 75 -9.46 -10.64 3.59
C CYS A 75 -9.02 -11.67 4.63
N LYS A 76 -8.77 -12.91 4.16
CA LYS A 76 -8.23 -13.99 5.00
C LYS A 76 -6.72 -13.80 5.23
N ILE A 77 -5.98 -13.54 4.15
CA ILE A 77 -4.55 -13.24 4.18
C ILE A 77 -4.36 -11.78 3.80
N LEU A 78 -3.62 -11.00 4.58
CA LEU A 78 -3.22 -9.63 4.28
C LEU A 78 -1.70 -9.56 4.10
N VAL A 79 -1.30 -9.05 2.94
CA VAL A 79 0.09 -8.91 2.53
C VAL A 79 0.46 -7.43 2.49
N ALA A 80 1.53 -7.06 3.19
CA ALA A 80 2.17 -5.76 3.02
C ALA A 80 3.19 -5.85 1.89
N ILE A 81 3.03 -5.01 0.86
CA ILE A 81 3.95 -4.95 -0.27
C ILE A 81 4.67 -3.60 -0.31
N GLY A 82 5.98 -3.67 -0.43
CA GLY A 82 6.86 -2.54 -0.55
C GLY A 82 7.30 -1.93 0.78
N ASP A 83 8.39 -1.18 0.71
CA ASP A 83 9.08 -0.57 1.85
C ASP A 83 8.16 0.37 2.65
N CYS A 84 7.31 1.15 1.95
CA CYS A 84 6.33 2.01 2.60
C CYS A 84 5.35 1.22 3.49
N ALA A 85 4.78 0.11 3.00
CA ALA A 85 3.85 -0.67 3.81
C ALA A 85 4.59 -1.43 4.92
N CYS A 86 5.71 -2.06 4.59
CA CYS A 86 6.46 -2.91 5.52
C CYS A 86 7.11 -2.12 6.66
N PHE A 87 7.68 -0.94 6.37
CA PHE A 87 8.56 -0.21 7.29
C PHE A 87 8.24 1.29 7.41
N GLY A 88 7.32 1.82 6.60
CA GLY A 88 6.93 3.24 6.55
C GLY A 88 7.56 4.00 5.38
N GLY A 89 8.74 3.56 4.93
CA GLY A 89 9.49 4.06 3.77
C GLY A 89 9.68 5.57 3.74
N ILE A 90 9.89 6.13 2.55
CA ILE A 90 10.23 7.56 2.39
C ILE A 90 9.18 8.50 2.99
N THR A 91 7.91 8.10 3.02
CA THR A 91 6.82 8.91 3.59
C THR A 91 7.00 9.13 5.09
N SER A 92 7.65 8.20 5.79
CA SER A 92 7.92 8.30 7.22
C SER A 92 9.01 9.30 7.59
N TYR A 93 9.77 9.84 6.64
CA TYR A 93 10.77 10.87 6.90
C TYR A 93 10.16 12.16 7.48
N ARG A 94 8.88 12.43 7.18
CA ARG A 94 8.17 13.55 7.80
C ARG A 94 8.04 13.42 9.32
N ASN A 95 8.23 12.22 9.89
CA ASN A 95 8.17 11.97 11.34
C ASN A 95 9.36 12.59 12.09
N LEU A 96 10.35 13.14 11.38
CA LEU A 96 11.44 13.95 11.94
C LEU A 96 11.00 15.36 12.31
N PHE A 97 9.81 15.77 11.88
CA PHE A 97 9.21 17.09 12.10
C PHE A 97 7.84 16.93 12.75
N GLU A 98 7.35 17.97 13.40
CA GLU A 98 5.97 17.99 13.89
C GLU A 98 5.00 18.15 12.71
N LYS A 99 3.80 17.56 12.83
CA LYS A 99 2.80 17.55 11.76
C LYS A 99 2.46 18.97 11.27
N GLU A 100 2.34 19.92 12.20
CA GLU A 100 2.05 21.32 11.92
C GLU A 100 3.17 22.01 11.12
N GLU A 101 4.44 21.68 11.40
CA GLU A 101 5.60 22.22 10.66
C GLU A 101 5.59 21.75 9.21
N VAL A 102 5.31 20.46 8.98
CA VAL A 102 5.21 19.90 7.62
C VAL A 102 4.11 20.60 6.81
N LEU A 103 2.94 20.83 7.42
CA LEU A 103 1.83 21.51 6.77
C LEU A 103 2.13 22.99 6.52
N SER A 104 2.75 23.68 7.47
CA SER A 104 3.16 25.09 7.32
C SER A 104 4.19 25.23 6.20
N ARG A 105 5.19 24.35 6.16
CA ARG A 105 6.24 24.38 5.13
C ARG A 105 5.65 24.33 3.72
N VAL A 106 4.71 23.42 3.46
CA VAL A 106 4.12 23.21 2.13
C VAL A 106 3.10 24.28 1.75
N PHE A 107 2.22 24.67 2.68
CA PHE A 107 1.06 25.50 2.34
C PHE A 107 1.17 26.98 2.71
N ILE A 108 2.21 27.38 3.45
CA ILE A 108 2.39 28.75 3.93
C ILE A 108 3.78 29.30 3.56
N GLU A 109 4.84 28.55 3.88
CA GLU A 109 6.21 29.07 3.85
C GLU A 109 6.95 28.81 2.53
N SER A 110 6.38 27.98 1.65
CA SER A 110 6.98 27.70 0.33
C SER A 110 7.05 28.98 -0.49
N GLU A 111 8.15 29.18 -1.19
CA GLU A 111 8.52 30.45 -1.84
C GLU A 111 7.55 30.85 -2.97
N SER A 112 6.85 29.87 -3.54
CA SER A 112 5.83 30.03 -4.58
C SER A 112 4.42 30.30 -4.02
N VAL A 113 4.23 30.34 -2.70
CA VAL A 113 2.92 30.55 -2.07
C VAL A 113 2.68 32.05 -1.84
N GLU A 114 1.66 32.60 -2.48
CA GLU A 114 1.29 34.02 -2.29
C GLU A 114 0.33 34.25 -1.11
N LYS A 115 -0.68 33.39 -0.94
CA LYS A 115 -1.75 33.51 0.07
C LYS A 115 -1.91 32.20 0.84
N GLY A 116 -0.89 31.88 1.63
CA GLY A 116 -0.77 30.62 2.32
C GLY A 116 -1.89 30.35 3.33
N LYS A 117 -2.44 29.14 3.29
CA LYS A 117 -3.41 28.63 4.27
C LYS A 117 -3.38 27.11 4.26
N ILE A 118 -3.35 26.52 5.45
CA ILE A 118 -3.50 25.07 5.60
C ILE A 118 -4.92 24.66 5.14
N PRO A 119 -5.05 23.74 4.17
CA PRO A 119 -6.36 23.25 3.72
C PRO A 119 -7.12 22.59 4.86
N GLN A 120 -8.37 23.00 5.05
CA GLN A 120 -9.29 22.41 6.03
C GLN A 120 -10.64 22.19 5.35
N SER A 121 -11.10 20.94 5.33
CA SER A 121 -12.37 20.53 4.75
C SER A 121 -12.78 19.18 5.31
N ASN A 122 -14.09 18.93 5.43
CA ASN A 122 -14.62 17.62 5.81
C ASN A 122 -14.32 16.53 4.76
N PHE A 123 -13.90 16.91 3.56
CA PHE A 123 -13.52 16.00 2.47
C PHE A 123 -12.01 15.72 2.42
N ILE A 124 -11.21 16.37 3.26
CA ILE A 124 -9.76 16.15 3.32
C ILE A 124 -9.49 15.37 4.60
N PRO A 125 -9.00 14.11 4.51
CA PRO A 125 -8.71 13.34 5.69
C PRO A 125 -7.55 14.00 6.47
N PRO A 126 -7.65 14.09 7.81
CA PRO A 126 -6.58 14.67 8.59
C PRO A 126 -5.33 13.77 8.53
N LEU A 127 -4.18 14.42 8.46
CA LEU A 127 -2.89 13.75 8.60
C LEU A 127 -2.77 13.16 10.01
N LEU A 128 -2.25 11.95 10.14
CA LEU A 128 -1.87 11.41 11.44
C LEU A 128 -0.64 12.15 11.97
N GLU A 129 -0.45 12.12 13.29
CA GLU A 129 0.73 12.74 13.92
C GLU A 129 2.02 12.20 13.31
N LYS A 130 2.13 10.88 13.23
CA LYS A 130 3.24 10.17 12.58
C LYS A 130 2.72 9.20 11.56
N VAL A 131 3.45 9.06 10.45
CA VAL A 131 3.30 7.96 9.50
C VAL A 131 3.68 6.66 10.19
N LYS A 132 2.92 5.60 9.93
CA LYS A 132 3.14 4.28 10.51
C LYS A 132 3.24 3.21 9.41
N PRO A 133 4.09 2.19 9.58
CA PRO A 133 3.97 0.97 8.77
C PRO A 133 2.62 0.29 9.07
N VAL A 134 2.14 -0.54 8.14
CA VAL A 134 0.77 -1.09 8.24
C VAL A 134 0.60 -2.05 9.41
N ASN A 135 1.68 -2.73 9.83
CA ASN A 135 1.70 -3.66 10.96
C ASN A 135 1.54 -2.97 12.33
N ALA A 136 1.74 -1.65 12.40
CA ALA A 136 1.46 -0.88 13.62
C ALA A 136 -0.03 -0.58 13.80
N VAL A 137 -0.88 -0.92 12.82
CA VAL A 137 -2.33 -0.65 12.85
C VAL A 137 -3.15 -1.94 12.81
N VAL A 138 -2.74 -2.94 12.01
CA VAL A 138 -3.43 -4.23 11.89
C VAL A 138 -2.42 -5.37 11.78
N ASN A 139 -2.87 -6.60 12.07
CA ASN A 139 -2.05 -7.79 11.85
C ASN A 139 -1.85 -8.08 10.36
N ILE A 140 -0.59 -8.32 9.98
CA ILE A 140 -0.15 -8.64 8.62
C ILE A 140 0.36 -10.09 8.61
N ASP A 141 -0.04 -10.85 7.59
CA ASP A 141 0.30 -12.27 7.48
C ASP A 141 1.59 -12.52 6.69
N CYS A 142 1.94 -11.60 5.78
CA CYS A 142 3.13 -11.71 4.94
C CYS A 142 3.65 -10.34 4.50
N TYR A 143 4.96 -10.25 4.30
CA TYR A 143 5.65 -9.03 3.89
C TYR A 143 6.45 -9.29 2.61
N ILE A 144 6.39 -8.35 1.67
CA ILE A 144 7.17 -8.37 0.44
C ILE A 144 7.98 -7.05 0.38
N PRO A 145 9.24 -7.04 0.87
CA PRO A 145 10.08 -5.84 0.88
C PRO A 145 10.54 -5.40 -0.52
N GLY A 146 10.96 -4.13 -0.62
CA GLY A 146 11.47 -3.48 -1.85
C GLY A 146 10.78 -2.13 -2.15
N CYS A 147 11.40 -1.22 -2.92
CA CYS A 147 10.85 0.12 -3.19
C CYS A 147 10.91 0.56 -4.68
N PRO A 148 10.12 -0.04 -5.58
CA PRO A 148 9.18 -1.15 -5.33
C PRO A 148 9.88 -2.52 -5.34
N PRO A 149 9.24 -3.58 -4.81
CA PRO A 149 9.74 -4.94 -4.97
C PRO A 149 9.83 -5.32 -6.45
N ASN A 150 10.86 -6.07 -6.86
CA ASN A 150 11.01 -6.50 -8.25
C ASN A 150 9.79 -7.33 -8.72
N ALA A 151 9.36 -7.12 -9.96
CA ALA A 151 8.20 -7.78 -10.56
C ALA A 151 8.22 -9.32 -10.44
N ASN A 152 9.40 -9.95 -10.56
CA ASN A 152 9.54 -11.40 -10.41
C ASN A 152 9.29 -11.88 -8.97
N VAL A 153 9.63 -11.05 -7.98
CA VAL A 153 9.36 -11.31 -6.55
C VAL A 153 7.86 -11.24 -6.28
N ILE A 154 7.19 -10.22 -6.83
CA ILE A 154 5.73 -10.07 -6.75
C ILE A 154 5.04 -11.26 -7.41
N LEU A 155 5.48 -11.65 -8.60
CA LEU A 155 4.94 -12.81 -9.32
C LEU A 155 5.11 -14.11 -8.52
N TYR A 156 6.29 -14.34 -7.95
CA TYR A 156 6.55 -15.50 -7.09
C TYR A 156 5.57 -15.52 -5.91
N ALA A 157 5.46 -14.39 -5.19
CA ALA A 157 4.56 -14.28 -4.05
C ALA A 157 3.10 -14.53 -4.45
N LEU A 158 2.64 -13.97 -5.56
CA LEU A 158 1.29 -14.21 -6.09
C LEU A 158 1.05 -15.69 -6.40
N LYS A 159 2.02 -16.39 -7.02
CA LYS A 159 1.89 -17.82 -7.32
C LYS A 159 1.74 -18.65 -6.05
N GLU A 160 2.53 -18.37 -5.02
CA GLU A 160 2.43 -19.03 -3.71
C GLU A 160 1.08 -18.78 -3.04
N LEU A 161 0.64 -17.52 -3.01
CA LEU A 161 -0.64 -17.11 -2.43
C LEU A 161 -1.84 -17.74 -3.16
N LEU A 162 -1.78 -17.81 -4.49
CA LEU A 162 -2.80 -18.48 -5.30
C LEU A 162 -2.85 -19.99 -5.05
N ALA A 163 -1.70 -20.61 -4.79
CA ALA A 163 -1.61 -22.00 -4.35
C ALA A 163 -2.00 -22.21 -2.87
N GLY A 164 -2.34 -21.13 -2.14
CA GLY A 164 -2.76 -21.18 -0.74
C GLY A 164 -1.61 -21.29 0.26
N ARG A 165 -0.38 -20.96 -0.13
CA ARG A 165 0.80 -20.93 0.73
C ARG A 165 1.16 -19.48 1.08
N ILE A 166 1.69 -19.28 2.28
CA ILE A 166 2.32 -18.00 2.65
C ILE A 166 3.71 -18.01 2.00
N PRO A 167 4.05 -17.02 1.16
CA PRO A 167 5.33 -17.03 0.45
C PRO A 167 6.49 -16.86 1.44
N ILE A 168 7.51 -17.71 1.26
CA ILE A 168 8.79 -17.61 1.94
C ILE A 168 9.76 -17.06 0.91
N LEU A 169 10.11 -15.77 1.03
CA LEU A 169 10.97 -15.12 0.06
C LEU A 169 12.42 -15.65 0.22
N PRO A 170 13.03 -16.18 -0.85
CA PRO A 170 14.46 -16.49 -0.85
C PRO A 170 15.26 -15.23 -0.54
N SER A 171 16.36 -15.35 0.21
CA SER A 171 17.20 -14.21 0.59
C SER A 171 17.68 -13.40 -0.62
N GLU A 172 18.01 -14.08 -1.73
CA GLU A 172 18.40 -13.47 -3.02
C GLU A 172 17.33 -12.54 -3.61
N MET A 173 16.05 -12.76 -3.26
CA MET A 173 14.89 -12.02 -3.78
C MET A 173 14.48 -10.85 -2.88
N ALA A 174 14.98 -10.81 -1.64
CA ALA A 174 14.69 -9.74 -0.69
C ALA A 174 15.74 -8.63 -0.82
N SER A 175 15.57 -7.76 -1.81
CA SER A 175 16.47 -6.62 -2.06
C SER A 175 15.78 -5.27 -1.81
N PHE A 176 16.56 -4.32 -1.30
CA PHE A 176 16.23 -2.89 -1.25
C PHE A 176 17.19 -2.05 -2.13
N GLU A 177 18.09 -2.72 -2.85
CA GLU A 177 18.99 -2.10 -3.84
C GLU A 177 18.23 -1.68 -5.11
#